data_AF-A0A6I2ZKZ4-F1
#
_entry.id   AF-A0A6I2ZKZ4-F1
#
_cell.length_a   1.000
_cell.length_b   1.000
_cell.length_c   1.000
_cell.angle_alpha   90.00
_cell.angle_beta   90.00
_cell.angle_gamma   90.00
#
_symmetry.space_group_name_H-M   'P 1'
#
loop_
_entity.id
_entity.type
_entity.pdbx_description
1 polymer ?
#
loop_
_entity_poly.entity_id
_entity_poly.type
_entity_poly.pdbx_seq_one_letter_code
_entity_poly.pdbx_strand_id
1 'polypeptide(L)'
;MVGEIAANPWRFQPHIEVWLLVIVLVASYIYVVRVLGPRAVPDGEPVVTRRQLTCFVAGILILWLATDWPMHDIAEEYLYTVHMVQHMCLTYFMPPLVILATPEWFVRTLVGEGRAYRALRFMTFPVRAGLLFNIGVMVSHIPGVVNASVSNGPLHYFVHVVLVMTSLLMWLPVCGPFKEFQITPMAKMIYLFLNSVVATVPAGWLTFAEGVVYK
;
A
#
# COMPACT_ATOMS: atom_id res chain seq x y z
N MET A 1 -33.95 9.81 -28.15
CA MET A 1 -32.97 8.87 -28.74
C MET A 1 -31.69 9.02 -27.92
N VAL A 2 -31.71 8.47 -26.71
CA VAL A 2 -30.57 8.54 -25.77
C VAL A 2 -29.68 7.37 -26.17
N GLY A 3 -28.56 7.64 -26.82
CA GLY A 3 -27.58 6.59 -27.09
C GLY A 3 -27.16 6.01 -25.76
N GLU A 4 -27.42 4.74 -25.53
CA GLU A 4 -26.68 3.97 -24.54
C GLU A 4 -25.21 4.19 -24.86
N ILE A 5 -24.51 4.96 -24.03
CA ILE A 5 -23.06 4.95 -24.03
C ILE A 5 -22.73 3.52 -23.62
N ALA A 6 -22.45 2.66 -24.61
CA ALA A 6 -22.03 1.31 -24.34
C ALA A 6 -20.84 1.40 -23.37
N ALA A 7 -21.00 0.81 -22.19
CA ALA A 7 -19.92 0.66 -21.22
C ALA A 7 -18.70 0.14 -21.97
N ASN A 8 -17.65 0.96 -22.05
CA ASN A 8 -16.41 0.60 -22.73
C ASN A 8 -15.29 0.48 -21.68
N PRO A 9 -15.23 -0.65 -20.95
CA PRO A 9 -14.21 -0.86 -19.91
C PRO A 9 -12.78 -0.86 -20.45
N TRP A 10 -12.61 -0.93 -21.78
CA TRP A 10 -11.32 -0.90 -22.47
C TRP A 10 -11.00 0.47 -23.06
N ARG A 11 -11.79 1.51 -22.75
CA ARG A 11 -11.47 2.88 -23.16
C ARG A 11 -10.16 3.30 -22.49
N PHE A 12 -9.15 3.58 -23.30
CA PHE A 12 -7.88 4.09 -22.79
C PHE A 12 -8.08 5.44 -22.08
N GLN A 13 -7.57 5.53 -20.85
CA GLN A 13 -7.53 6.76 -20.06
C GLN A 13 -6.09 7.02 -19.65
N PRO A 14 -5.49 8.18 -20.01
CA PRO A 14 -4.13 8.49 -19.60
C PRO A 14 -4.10 8.96 -18.15
N HIS A 15 -3.37 8.24 -17.30
CA HIS A 15 -3.16 8.58 -15.88
C HIS A 15 -1.77 9.23 -15.69
N ILE A 16 -1.63 10.48 -16.11
CA ILE A 16 -0.34 11.21 -16.12
C ILE A 16 0.24 11.30 -14.72
N GLU A 17 -0.60 11.50 -13.70
CA GLU A 17 -0.25 11.53 -12.30
C GLU A 17 0.39 10.21 -11.83
N VAL A 18 -0.09 9.07 -12.32
CA VAL A 18 0.48 7.75 -12.01
C VAL A 18 1.84 7.59 -12.67
N TRP A 19 1.96 8.00 -13.93
CA TRP A 19 3.25 7.94 -14.64
C TRP A 19 4.29 8.83 -13.98
N LEU A 20 3.91 10.05 -13.60
CA LEU A 20 4.76 10.97 -12.84
C LEU A 20 5.17 10.37 -11.49
N LEU A 21 4.21 9.77 -10.74
CA LEU A 21 4.50 9.10 -9.48
C LEU A 21 5.52 7.97 -9.66
N VAL A 22 5.31 7.08 -10.64
CA VAL A 22 6.22 5.97 -10.95
C VAL A 22 7.61 6.50 -11.34
N ILE A 23 7.68 7.50 -12.22
CA ILE A 23 8.96 8.12 -12.62
C ILE A 23 9.67 8.71 -11.40
N VAL A 24 8.96 9.44 -10.54
CA VAL A 24 9.54 10.05 -9.34
C VAL A 24 10.04 8.98 -8.37
N LEU A 25 9.29 7.89 -8.15
CA LEU A 25 9.71 6.80 -7.28
C LEU A 25 10.95 6.07 -7.82
N VAL A 26 10.98 5.78 -9.12
CA VAL A 26 12.13 5.14 -9.79
C VAL A 26 13.35 6.06 -9.76
N ALA A 27 13.20 7.33 -10.13
CA ALA A 27 14.27 8.32 -10.09
C ALA A 27 14.81 8.50 -8.66
N SER A 28 13.91 8.59 -7.66
CA SER A 28 14.28 8.69 -6.25
C SER A 28 15.06 7.47 -5.79
N TYR A 29 14.61 6.26 -6.13
CA TYR A 29 15.33 5.03 -5.78
C TYR A 29 16.72 4.98 -6.43
N ILE A 30 16.83 5.33 -7.71
CA ILE A 30 18.12 5.43 -8.41
C ILE A 30 19.03 6.45 -7.73
N TYR A 31 18.51 7.63 -7.39
CA TYR A 31 19.26 8.68 -6.69
C TYR A 31 19.76 8.21 -5.32
N VAL A 32 18.88 7.58 -4.52
CA VAL A 32 19.24 7.02 -3.21
C VAL A 32 20.36 5.99 -3.36
N VAL A 33 20.24 5.05 -4.31
CA VAL A 33 21.23 3.98 -4.50
C VAL A 33 22.54 4.48 -5.09
N ARG A 34 22.51 5.42 -6.04
CA ARG A 34 23.71 5.86 -6.78
C ARG A 34 24.43 7.05 -6.15
N VAL A 35 23.72 7.91 -5.42
CA VAL A 35 24.28 9.17 -4.89
C VAL A 35 24.41 9.14 -3.37
N LEU A 36 23.37 8.71 -2.65
CA LEU A 36 23.39 8.67 -1.18
C LEU A 36 24.07 7.40 -0.65
N GLY A 37 23.79 6.25 -1.26
CA GLY A 37 24.30 4.95 -0.85
C GLY A 37 25.81 4.87 -0.69
N PRO A 38 26.62 5.29 -1.70
CA PRO A 38 28.08 5.26 -1.59
C PRO A 38 28.64 6.17 -0.49
N ARG A 39 27.86 7.12 0.04
CA ARG A 39 28.26 8.01 1.14
C ARG A 39 27.85 7.48 2.51
N ALA A 40 26.89 6.55 2.56
CA ALA A 40 26.28 6.05 3.78
C ALA A 40 26.74 4.64 4.16
N VAL A 41 27.32 3.90 3.20
CA VAL A 41 27.74 2.51 3.36
C VAL A 41 29.27 2.42 3.27
N PRO A 42 29.96 1.61 4.10
CA PRO A 42 31.41 1.43 4.01
C PRO A 42 31.88 0.89 2.66
N ASP A 43 33.13 1.22 2.29
CA ASP A 43 33.74 0.73 1.06
C ASP A 43 33.75 -0.81 1.01
N GLY A 44 33.25 -1.38 -0.09
CA GLY A 44 33.18 -2.82 -0.31
C GLY A 44 31.87 -3.50 0.09
N GLU A 45 30.96 -2.80 0.77
CA GLU A 45 29.62 -3.33 1.04
C GLU A 45 28.60 -2.93 -0.05
N PRO A 46 27.71 -3.85 -0.47
CA PRO A 46 26.71 -3.53 -1.48
C PRO A 46 25.65 -2.58 -0.91
N VAL A 47 25.48 -1.42 -1.57
CA VAL A 47 24.45 -0.42 -1.22
C VAL A 47 23.03 -1.04 -1.19
N VAL A 48 22.73 -1.90 -2.15
CA VAL A 48 21.48 -2.69 -2.19
C VAL A 48 21.77 -4.10 -2.66
N THR A 49 21.04 -5.05 -2.09
CA THR A 49 21.08 -6.46 -2.49
C THR A 49 20.24 -6.70 -3.75
N ARG A 50 20.52 -7.79 -4.49
CA ARG A 50 19.68 -8.21 -5.62
C ARG A 50 18.22 -8.41 -5.22
N ARG A 51 17.99 -8.96 -4.01
CA ARG A 51 16.64 -9.15 -3.47
C ARG A 51 15.91 -7.83 -3.29
N GLN A 52 16.55 -6.81 -2.71
CA GLN A 52 15.97 -5.48 -2.55
C GLN A 52 15.59 -4.87 -3.90
N LEU A 53 16.46 -5.01 -4.91
CA LEU A 53 16.16 -4.53 -6.27
C LEU A 53 14.98 -5.28 -6.89
N THR A 54 14.91 -6.61 -6.78
CA THR A 54 13.77 -7.38 -7.28
C THR A 54 12.48 -6.99 -6.58
N CYS A 55 12.50 -6.81 -5.26
CA CYS A 55 11.36 -6.32 -4.50
C CYS A 55 10.94 -4.91 -4.93
N PHE A 56 11.89 -4.02 -5.23
CA PHE A 56 11.61 -2.67 -5.72
C PHE A 56 10.87 -2.73 -7.07
N VAL A 57 11.44 -3.45 -8.03
CA VAL A 57 10.84 -3.60 -9.37
C VAL A 57 9.46 -4.23 -9.27
N ALA A 58 9.30 -5.30 -8.49
CA ALA A 58 8.00 -5.94 -8.29
C ALA A 58 6.98 -5.00 -7.63
N GLY A 59 7.40 -4.23 -6.61
CA GLY A 59 6.53 -3.25 -5.94
C GLY A 59 6.06 -2.15 -6.89
N ILE A 60 6.96 -1.60 -7.71
CA ILE A 60 6.63 -0.60 -8.73
C ILE A 60 5.70 -1.17 -9.79
N LEU A 61 5.93 -2.40 -10.25
CA LEU A 61 5.05 -3.05 -11.22
C LEU A 61 3.65 -3.27 -10.66
N ILE A 62 3.52 -3.71 -9.41
CA ILE A 62 2.19 -3.88 -8.78
C ILE A 62 1.50 -2.52 -8.63
N LEU A 63 2.23 -1.50 -8.16
CA LEU A 63 1.68 -0.13 -8.06
C LEU A 63 1.15 0.31 -9.42
N TRP A 64 2.00 0.25 -10.45
CA TRP A 64 1.65 0.72 -11.78
C TRP A 64 0.46 -0.05 -12.38
N LEU A 65 0.49 -1.39 -12.33
CA LEU A 65 -0.60 -2.22 -12.86
C LEU A 65 -1.92 -2.03 -12.11
N ALA A 66 -1.86 -1.72 -10.81
CA ALA A 66 -3.06 -1.50 -10.01
C ALA A 66 -3.64 -0.09 -10.16
N THR A 67 -2.81 0.92 -10.45
CA THR A 67 -3.26 2.32 -10.52
C THR A 67 -3.35 2.88 -11.93
N ASP A 68 -2.96 2.14 -12.96
CA ASP A 68 -3.05 2.58 -14.36
C ASP A 68 -4.12 1.80 -15.14
N TRP A 69 -4.36 2.25 -16.37
CA TRP A 69 -5.24 1.59 -17.31
C TRP A 69 -4.74 0.16 -17.62
N PRO A 70 -5.63 -0.85 -17.71
CA PRO A 70 -7.10 -0.77 -17.60
C PRO A 70 -7.63 -1.07 -16.19
N MET A 71 -6.78 -1.55 -15.26
CA MET A 71 -7.26 -2.07 -13.98
C MET A 71 -7.94 -0.99 -13.16
N HIS A 72 -7.34 0.20 -13.11
CA HIS A 72 -7.86 1.33 -12.34
C HIS A 72 -9.25 1.75 -12.84
N ASP A 73 -9.41 1.95 -14.15
CA ASP A 73 -10.68 2.36 -14.74
C ASP A 73 -11.76 1.28 -14.57
N ILE A 74 -11.40 0.00 -14.76
CA ILE A 74 -12.31 -1.12 -14.53
C ILE A 74 -12.75 -1.18 -13.06
N ALA A 75 -11.82 -0.96 -12.13
CA ALA A 75 -12.11 -0.94 -10.70
C ALA A 75 -13.06 0.20 -10.31
N GLU A 76 -12.78 1.42 -10.76
CA GLU A 76 -13.51 2.62 -10.32
C GLU A 76 -14.87 2.79 -11.00
N GLU A 77 -14.99 2.47 -12.28
CA GLU A 77 -16.19 2.78 -13.06
C GLU A 77 -17.12 1.56 -13.26
N TYR A 78 -16.62 0.32 -13.14
CA TYR A 78 -17.37 -0.86 -13.62
C TYR A 78 -17.53 -1.98 -12.58
N LEU A 79 -16.45 -2.47 -11.98
CA LEU A 79 -16.46 -3.73 -11.24
C LEU A 79 -15.86 -3.59 -9.83
N TYR A 80 -16.73 -3.69 -8.83
CA TYR A 80 -16.34 -3.73 -7.42
C TYR A 80 -15.35 -4.87 -7.11
N THR A 81 -15.45 -6.02 -7.77
CA THR A 81 -14.47 -7.11 -7.59
C THR A 81 -13.07 -6.69 -8.01
N VAL A 82 -12.93 -5.97 -9.13
CA VAL A 82 -11.63 -5.47 -9.59
C VAL A 82 -11.12 -4.37 -8.65
N HIS A 83 -12.00 -3.53 -8.14
CA HIS A 83 -11.68 -2.55 -7.09
C HIS A 83 -11.13 -3.21 -5.82
N MET A 84 -11.74 -4.31 -5.36
CA MET A 84 -11.24 -5.03 -4.19
C MET A 84 -9.89 -5.71 -4.47
N VAL A 85 -9.70 -6.28 -5.67
CA VAL A 85 -8.39 -6.82 -6.09
C VAL A 85 -7.34 -5.71 -6.10
N GLN A 86 -7.67 -4.54 -6.64
CA GLN A 86 -6.80 -3.36 -6.65
C GLN A 86 -6.41 -2.95 -5.23
N HIS A 87 -7.38 -2.83 -4.31
CA HIS A 87 -7.11 -2.55 -2.90
C HIS A 87 -6.18 -3.60 -2.29
N MET A 88 -6.42 -4.90 -2.54
CA MET A 88 -5.54 -5.97 -2.04
C MET A 88 -4.12 -5.87 -2.61
N CYS A 89 -3.96 -5.58 -3.90
CA CYS A 89 -2.67 -5.31 -4.53
C CYS A 89 -1.92 -4.18 -3.79
N LEU A 90 -2.61 -3.08 -3.52
CA LEU A 90 -2.02 -1.90 -2.89
C LEU A 90 -1.84 -2.01 -1.37
N THR A 91 -2.57 -2.89 -0.68
CA THR A 91 -2.47 -3.02 0.80
C THR A 91 -1.81 -4.31 1.28
N TYR A 92 -1.74 -5.38 0.49
CA TYR A 92 -1.18 -6.66 0.94
C TYR A 92 0.03 -7.13 0.11
N PHE A 93 0.12 -6.77 -1.16
CA PHE A 93 1.22 -7.22 -2.02
C PHE A 93 2.31 -6.16 -2.21
N MET A 94 1.94 -4.95 -2.62
CA MET A 94 2.89 -3.86 -2.82
C MET A 94 3.60 -3.43 -1.53
N PRO A 95 2.93 -3.20 -0.39
CA PRO A 95 3.57 -2.68 0.82
C PRO A 95 4.75 -3.52 1.36
N PRO A 96 4.64 -4.86 1.52
CA PRO A 96 5.79 -5.65 1.96
C PRO A 96 6.92 -5.65 0.94
N LEU A 97 6.64 -5.56 -0.37
CA LEU A 97 7.68 -5.44 -1.40
C LEU A 97 8.43 -4.11 -1.29
N VAL A 98 7.72 -3.00 -1.09
CA VAL A 98 8.32 -1.67 -0.87
C VAL A 98 9.18 -1.66 0.39
N ILE A 99 8.70 -2.27 1.47
CA ILE A 99 9.47 -2.37 2.72
C ILE A 99 10.71 -3.23 2.53
N LEU A 100 10.59 -4.41 1.90
CA LEU A 100 11.72 -5.30 1.63
C LEU A 100 12.73 -4.72 0.64
N ALA A 101 12.29 -3.81 -0.24
CA ALA A 101 13.16 -3.06 -1.14
C ALA A 101 13.99 -2.00 -0.41
N THR A 102 13.54 -1.55 0.76
CA THR A 102 14.16 -0.45 1.50
C THR A 102 15.32 -0.97 2.36
N PRO A 103 16.56 -0.52 2.13
CA PRO A 103 17.70 -0.97 2.93
C PRO A 103 17.74 -0.28 4.30
N GLU A 104 18.29 -0.97 5.29
CA GLU A 104 18.37 -0.48 6.68
C GLU A 104 19.17 0.82 6.81
N TRP A 105 20.32 0.91 6.13
CA TRP A 105 21.16 2.12 6.16
C TRP A 105 20.38 3.36 5.73
N PHE A 106 19.45 3.24 4.77
CA PHE A 106 18.69 4.37 4.26
C PHE A 106 17.70 4.87 5.32
N VAL A 107 16.94 3.97 5.93
CA VAL A 107 16.01 4.34 7.01
C VAL A 107 16.77 4.86 8.23
N ARG A 108 17.91 4.25 8.58
CA ARG A 108 18.76 4.71 9.68
C ARG A 108 19.33 6.10 9.42
N THR A 109 19.71 6.42 8.18
CA THR A 109 20.17 7.77 7.78
C THR A 109 19.05 8.80 7.87
N LEU A 110 17.82 8.43 7.52
CA LEU A 110 16.68 9.34 7.47
C LEU A 110 16.09 9.62 8.86
N VAL A 111 16.07 8.60 9.72
CA VAL A 111 15.40 8.61 11.02
C VAL A 111 16.38 8.88 12.18
N GLY A 112 17.66 8.55 12.01
CA GLY A 112 18.69 8.64 13.04
C GLY A 112 18.32 7.83 14.30
N GLU A 113 18.80 8.29 15.45
CA GLU A 113 18.51 7.70 16.78
C GLU A 113 17.63 8.63 17.66
N GLY A 114 17.06 9.67 17.05
CA GLY A 114 16.42 10.79 17.74
C GLY A 114 14.92 10.63 17.99
N ARG A 115 14.19 11.75 17.89
CA ARG A 115 12.72 11.78 18.04
C ARG A 115 12.02 10.98 16.94
N ALA A 116 12.52 11.04 15.71
CA ALA A 116 11.96 10.31 14.58
C ALA A 116 12.06 8.79 14.80
N TYR A 117 13.18 8.30 15.33
CA TYR A 117 13.36 6.88 15.65
C TYR A 117 12.37 6.40 16.70
N ARG A 118 12.19 7.18 17.77
CA ARG A 118 11.21 6.87 18.81
C ARG A 118 9.78 6.91 18.28
N ALA A 119 9.45 7.87 17.41
CA ALA A 119 8.15 7.95 16.76
C ALA A 119 7.91 6.75 15.83
N LEU A 120 8.90 6.37 15.02
CA LEU A 120 8.83 5.19 14.17
C LEU A 120 8.62 3.93 15.02
N ARG A 121 9.48 3.69 16.02
CA ARG A 121 9.34 2.56 16.97
C ARG A 121 7.98 2.54 17.67
N PHE A 122 7.43 3.71 17.97
CA PHE A 122 6.09 3.81 18.53
C PHE A 122 5.06 3.35 17.51
N MET A 123 5.04 3.92 16.31
CA MET A 123 4.06 3.61 15.27
C MET A 123 4.15 2.18 14.74
N THR A 124 5.36 1.60 14.69
CA THR A 124 5.60 0.23 14.19
C THR A 124 5.35 -0.86 15.23
N PHE A 125 4.94 -0.50 16.45
CA PHE A 125 4.56 -1.51 17.43
C PHE A 125 3.38 -2.34 16.91
N PRO A 126 3.48 -3.68 16.91
CA PRO A 126 2.59 -4.56 16.14
C PRO A 126 1.11 -4.29 16.38
N VAL A 127 0.70 -4.16 17.64
CA VAL A 127 -0.71 -3.95 17.99
C VAL A 127 -1.21 -2.60 17.46
N ARG A 128 -0.41 -1.53 17.56
CA ARG A 128 -0.80 -0.19 17.09
C ARG A 128 -0.88 -0.16 15.57
N ALA A 129 0.16 -0.70 14.91
CA ALA A 129 0.24 -0.76 13.46
C ALA A 129 -0.93 -1.57 12.86
N GLY A 130 -1.18 -2.76 13.40
CA GLY A 130 -2.31 -3.60 12.99
C GLY A 130 -3.66 -2.93 13.27
N LEU A 131 -3.85 -2.32 14.44
CA LEU A 131 -5.11 -1.66 14.78
C LEU A 131 -5.39 -0.47 13.85
N LEU A 132 -4.38 0.38 13.56
CA LEU A 132 -4.54 1.52 12.65
C LEU A 132 -4.98 1.08 11.26
N PHE A 133 -4.33 0.05 10.71
CA PHE A 133 -4.71 -0.50 9.41
C PHE A 133 -6.13 -1.07 9.42
N ASN A 134 -6.46 -1.90 10.40
CA ASN A 134 -7.78 -2.54 10.47
C ASN A 134 -8.91 -1.53 10.72
N ILE A 135 -8.69 -0.49 11.52
CA ILE A 135 -9.64 0.62 11.65
C ILE A 135 -9.83 1.30 10.30
N GLY A 136 -8.74 1.57 9.57
CA GLY A 136 -8.81 2.12 8.21
C GLY A 136 -9.67 1.26 7.29
N VAL A 137 -9.45 -0.06 7.30
CA VAL A 137 -10.25 -1.03 6.51
C VAL A 137 -11.72 -1.00 6.95
N MET A 138 -12.04 -0.99 8.24
CA MET A 138 -13.45 -0.94 8.68
C MET A 138 -14.12 0.37 8.25
N VAL A 139 -13.43 1.50 8.45
CA VAL A 139 -13.94 2.83 8.11
C VAL A 139 -14.17 2.97 6.60
N SER A 140 -13.27 2.41 5.78
CA SER A 140 -13.40 2.47 4.31
C SER A 140 -14.59 1.66 3.77
N HIS A 141 -15.23 0.82 4.59
CA HIS A 141 -16.41 0.04 4.22
C HIS A 141 -17.70 0.56 4.85
N ILE A 142 -17.66 1.66 5.62
CA ILE A 142 -18.87 2.29 6.14
C ILE A 142 -19.61 2.94 4.95
N PRO A 143 -20.92 2.68 4.73
CA PRO A 143 -21.66 3.21 3.58
C PRO A 143 -21.57 4.72 3.44
N GLY A 144 -21.63 5.46 4.54
CA GLY A 144 -21.48 6.91 4.52
C GLY A 144 -20.12 7.37 3.98
N VAL A 145 -19.05 6.66 4.29
CA VAL A 145 -17.70 6.94 3.78
C VAL A 145 -17.61 6.57 2.32
N VAL A 146 -18.11 5.38 1.93
CA VAL A 146 -18.07 4.91 0.54
C VAL A 146 -18.88 5.82 -0.38
N ASN A 147 -20.12 6.13 -0.05
CA ASN A 147 -20.99 6.97 -0.89
C ASN A 147 -20.44 8.41 -0.99
N ALA A 148 -19.85 8.95 0.08
CA ALA A 148 -19.17 10.25 0.04
C ALA A 148 -17.90 10.21 -0.82
N SER A 149 -17.18 9.10 -0.78
CA SER A 149 -15.94 8.88 -1.51
C SER A 149 -16.20 8.78 -3.03
N VAL A 150 -17.20 7.99 -3.44
CA VAL A 150 -17.57 7.83 -4.87
C VAL A 150 -17.99 9.16 -5.50
N SER A 151 -18.62 10.05 -4.74
CA SER A 151 -19.04 11.38 -5.22
C SER A 151 -17.95 12.46 -5.13
N ASN A 152 -16.79 12.17 -4.53
CA ASN A 152 -15.72 13.14 -4.27
C ASN A 152 -14.33 12.51 -4.51
N GLY A 153 -13.79 12.71 -5.72
CA GLY A 153 -12.47 12.19 -6.12
C GLY A 153 -11.32 12.48 -5.14
N PRO A 154 -11.16 13.72 -4.64
CA PRO A 154 -10.16 14.02 -3.61
C PRO A 154 -10.32 13.20 -2.32
N LEU A 155 -11.56 13.00 -1.85
CA LEU A 155 -11.82 12.17 -0.68
C LEU A 155 -11.50 10.70 -0.97
N HIS A 156 -11.87 10.20 -2.15
CA HIS A 156 -11.53 8.85 -2.60
C HIS A 156 -10.04 8.60 -2.58
N TYR A 157 -9.27 9.48 -3.23
CA TYR A 157 -7.82 9.40 -3.24
C TYR A 157 -7.22 9.46 -1.82
N PHE A 158 -7.76 10.32 -0.95
CA PHE A 158 -7.32 10.41 0.44
C PHE A 158 -7.52 9.10 1.21
N VAL A 159 -8.68 8.44 1.04
CA VAL A 159 -8.94 7.12 1.64
C VAL A 159 -7.91 6.08 1.16
N HIS A 160 -7.61 6.03 -0.14
CA HIS A 160 -6.57 5.15 -0.69
C HIS A 160 -5.21 5.41 -0.06
N VAL A 161 -4.78 6.67 0.02
CA VAL A 161 -3.51 7.05 0.64
C VAL A 161 -3.45 6.61 2.10
N VAL A 162 -4.51 6.85 2.88
CA VAL A 162 -4.57 6.43 4.29
C VAL A 162 -4.45 4.90 4.43
N LEU A 163 -5.13 4.14 3.57
CA LEU A 163 -5.05 2.67 3.57
C LEU A 163 -3.66 2.17 3.21
N VAL A 164 -3.01 2.74 2.20
CA VAL A 164 -1.63 2.37 1.82
C VAL A 164 -0.64 2.71 2.92
N MET A 165 -0.73 3.91 3.50
CA MET A 165 0.17 4.37 4.56
C MET A 165 0.04 3.53 5.83
N THR A 166 -1.20 3.21 6.24
CA THR A 166 -1.43 2.35 7.40
C THR A 166 -1.05 0.89 7.12
N SER A 167 -1.18 0.42 5.88
CA SER A 167 -0.66 -0.88 5.48
C SER A 167 0.87 -0.95 5.59
N LEU A 168 1.60 0.06 5.11
CA LEU A 168 3.05 0.11 5.28
C LEU A 168 3.43 0.00 6.77
N LEU A 169 2.72 0.70 7.66
CA LEU A 169 2.92 0.57 9.11
C LEU A 169 2.64 -0.87 9.59
N MET A 170 1.55 -1.48 9.16
CA MET A 170 1.14 -2.84 9.51
C MET A 170 2.20 -3.89 9.14
N TRP A 171 2.90 -3.72 8.01
CA TRP A 171 3.93 -4.64 7.53
C TRP A 171 5.33 -4.43 8.11
N LEU A 172 5.65 -3.25 8.65
CA LEU A 172 6.95 -2.94 9.28
C LEU A 172 7.34 -3.92 10.41
N PRO A 173 6.49 -4.28 11.38
CA PRO A 173 6.84 -5.28 12.41
C PRO A 173 7.04 -6.70 11.85
N VAL A 174 6.65 -6.97 10.60
CA VAL A 174 6.77 -8.29 9.97
C VAL A 174 8.05 -8.40 9.15
N CYS A 175 8.33 -7.40 8.30
CA CYS A 175 9.42 -7.45 7.32
C CYS A 175 10.22 -6.15 7.22
N GLY A 176 10.07 -5.24 8.19
CA GLY A 176 10.75 -3.96 8.24
C GLY A 176 12.28 -4.05 8.22
N PRO A 177 12.97 -2.99 7.78
CA PRO A 177 14.42 -2.99 7.66
C PRO A 177 15.13 -3.16 9.01
N PHE A 178 14.58 -2.60 10.09
CA PHE A 178 15.10 -2.76 11.45
C PHE A 178 14.68 -4.11 12.03
N LYS A 179 15.64 -5.03 12.18
CA LYS A 179 15.39 -6.36 12.75
C LYS A 179 14.90 -6.29 14.20
N GLU A 180 15.35 -5.28 14.94
CA GLU A 180 14.94 -5.02 16.32
C GLU A 180 13.47 -4.60 16.48
N PHE A 181 12.80 -4.19 15.39
CA PHE A 181 11.36 -3.91 15.39
C PHE A 181 10.53 -5.12 14.96
N GLN A 182 11.17 -6.17 14.44
CA GLN A 182 10.44 -7.33 13.96
C GLN A 182 10.01 -8.24 15.11
N ILE A 183 8.79 -8.75 15.02
CA ILE A 183 8.28 -9.76 15.95
C ILE A 183 8.83 -11.15 15.62
N THR A 184 8.73 -12.07 16.58
CA THR A 184 9.17 -13.47 16.40
C THR A 184 8.36 -14.17 15.30
N PRO A 185 8.89 -15.22 14.65
CA PRO A 185 8.17 -15.93 13.58
C PRO A 185 6.77 -16.40 13.97
N MET A 186 6.60 -16.96 15.17
CA MET A 186 5.27 -17.37 15.68
C MET A 186 4.32 -16.17 15.82
N ALA A 187 4.82 -15.06 16.36
CA ALA A 187 4.03 -13.83 16.47
C ALA A 187 3.67 -13.26 15.10
N LYS A 188 4.53 -13.37 14.07
CA LYS A 188 4.18 -12.99 12.67
C LYS A 188 2.99 -13.78 12.15
N MET A 189 2.98 -15.10 12.37
CA MET A 189 1.88 -15.97 11.94
C MET A 189 0.56 -15.56 12.60
N ILE A 190 0.56 -15.40 13.93
CA ILE A 190 -0.64 -14.99 14.70
C ILE A 190 -1.08 -13.59 14.26
N TYR A 191 -0.15 -12.65 14.15
CA TYR A 191 -0.43 -11.27 13.77
C TYR A 191 -1.07 -11.18 12.37
N LEU A 192 -0.50 -11.85 11.37
CA LEU A 192 -1.03 -11.84 10.01
C LEU A 192 -2.38 -12.58 9.92
N PHE A 193 -2.54 -13.67 10.68
CA PHE A 193 -3.83 -14.36 10.80
C PHE A 193 -4.91 -13.46 11.39
N LEU A 194 -4.63 -12.76 12.49
CA LEU A 194 -5.61 -11.84 13.08
C LEU A 194 -5.96 -10.68 12.14
N ASN A 195 -5.00 -10.17 11.37
CA ASN A 195 -5.25 -9.15 10.36
C ASN A 195 -6.15 -9.66 9.22
N SER A 196 -6.08 -10.94 8.85
CA SER A 196 -6.98 -11.49 7.83
C SER A 196 -8.40 -11.66 8.37
N VAL A 197 -8.57 -12.02 9.65
CA VAL A 197 -9.88 -12.18 10.29
C VAL A 197 -10.67 -10.87 10.30
N VAL A 198 -10.05 -9.75 10.62
CA VAL A 198 -10.80 -8.48 10.69
C VAL A 198 -11.34 -8.07 9.32
N ALA A 199 -10.56 -8.27 8.25
CA ALA A 199 -10.99 -8.00 6.88
C ALA A 199 -12.17 -8.88 6.43
N THR A 200 -12.43 -10.04 7.07
CA THR A 200 -13.59 -10.87 6.73
C THR A 200 -14.91 -10.30 7.23
N VAL A 201 -14.90 -9.38 8.19
CA VAL A 201 -16.13 -8.75 8.71
C VAL A 201 -16.87 -7.96 7.62
N PRO A 202 -16.27 -6.98 6.91
CA PRO A 202 -16.94 -6.29 5.82
C PRO A 202 -17.22 -7.23 4.64
N ALA A 203 -16.34 -8.19 4.35
CA ALA A 203 -16.54 -9.16 3.28
C ALA A 203 -17.78 -10.05 3.53
N GLY A 204 -17.94 -10.55 4.76
CA GLY A 204 -19.10 -11.34 5.17
C GLY A 204 -20.37 -10.50 5.14
N TRP A 205 -20.32 -9.27 5.66
CA TRP A 205 -21.45 -8.36 5.61
C TRP A 205 -21.92 -8.06 4.18
N LEU A 206 -21.00 -7.80 3.25
CA LEU A 206 -21.31 -7.61 1.83
C LEU A 206 -21.85 -8.87 1.16
N THR A 207 -21.31 -10.05 1.51
CA THR A 207 -21.75 -11.34 0.97
C THR A 207 -23.20 -11.67 1.37
N PHE A 208 -23.60 -11.33 2.60
CA PHE A 208 -24.92 -11.65 3.15
C PHE A 208 -25.91 -10.48 3.11
N ALA A 209 -25.56 -9.36 2.45
CA ALA A 209 -26.47 -8.24 2.33
C ALA A 209 -27.63 -8.58 1.37
N GLU A 210 -28.87 -8.40 1.84
CA GLU A 210 -30.08 -8.67 1.04
C GLU A 210 -30.46 -7.51 0.09
N GLY A 211 -29.71 -6.41 0.10
CA GLY A 211 -29.99 -5.22 -0.69
C GLY A 211 -28.74 -4.42 -1.04
N VAL A 212 -28.93 -3.33 -1.78
CA VAL A 212 -27.86 -2.44 -2.22
C VAL A 212 -27.25 -1.72 -1.02
N VAL A 213 -25.99 -2.05 -0.71
CA VAL A 213 -25.24 -1.52 0.45
C VAL A 213 -24.64 -0.14 0.17
N TYR A 214 -24.12 0.05 -1.04
CA TYR A 214 -23.51 1.29 -1.53
C TYR A 214 -24.38 1.89 -2.62
N LYS A 215 -24.60 3.22 -2.57
CA LYS A 215 -25.54 3.93 -3.45
C LYS A 215 -24.82 4.93 -4.33
#